data_AF-A0A7D9E2W0-F1
#
_entry.id   AF-A0A7D9E2W0-F1
#
_cell.length_a   1.000
_cell.length_b   1.000
_cell.length_c   1.000
_cell.angle_alpha   90.00
_cell.angle_beta   90.00
_cell.angle_gamma   90.00
#
_symmetry.space_group_name_H-M   'P 1'
#
loop_
_entity.id
_entity.type
_entity.pdbx_description
1 polymer ?
#
loop_
_entity_poly.entity_id
_entity_poly.type
_entity_poly.pdbx_seq_one_letter_code
_entity_poly.pdbx_strand_id
1 'polypeptide(L)'
;STMFADDTIVLTEGSSIHDLNVKLNLVAQDLSTWTQQNRMVTNTLKTKTMLIHSPQQLKNTSGRSLSVTLNGNILAQRIYAAEFGPQEAEKALNTEMTKEEKDIYSHQETKTSA
;
A
#
# COMPACT_ATOMS: atom_id res chain seq x y z
N SER A 1 -25.06 1.64 -14.88
CA SER A 1 -24.03 0.60 -14.73
C SER A 1 -23.11 1.06 -13.63
N THR A 2 -23.13 0.41 -12.47
CA THR A 2 -22.30 0.78 -11.32
C THR A 2 -20.96 0.06 -11.44
N MET A 3 -19.89 0.82 -11.66
CA MET A 3 -18.51 0.33 -11.65
C MET A 3 -18.09 0.19 -10.17
N PHE A 4 -17.65 -1.00 -9.77
CA PHE A 4 -17.01 -1.20 -8.47
C PHE A 4 -15.52 -0.89 -8.60
N ALA A 5 -14.92 -0.30 -7.56
CA ALA A 5 -13.49 -0.05 -7.50
C ALA A 5 -12.70 -1.37 -7.57
N ASP A 6 -11.73 -1.44 -8.47
CA ASP A 6 -10.80 -2.57 -8.67
C ASP A 6 -9.46 -2.38 -7.93
N ASP A 7 -9.26 -1.21 -7.31
CA ASP A 7 -8.08 -0.91 -6.52
C ASP A 7 -8.17 -1.51 -5.10
N THR A 8 -7.03 -1.96 -4.58
CA THR A 8 -6.91 -2.53 -3.24
C THR A 8 -5.61 -2.06 -2.58
N ILE A 9 -5.69 -1.71 -1.30
CA ILE A 9 -4.53 -1.38 -0.46
C ILE A 9 -4.29 -2.53 0.51
N VAL A 10 -3.03 -2.96 0.63
CA VAL A 10 -2.63 -3.93 1.66
C VAL A 10 -1.70 -3.26 2.66
N LEU A 11 -2.06 -3.36 3.93
CA LEU A 11 -1.32 -2.78 5.04
C LEU A 11 -0.62 -3.88 5.82
N THR A 12 0.63 -3.65 6.18
CA THR A 12 1.37 -4.50 7.11
C THR A 12 2.24 -3.65 8.01
N GLU A 13 2.46 -4.13 9.22
CA GLU A 13 3.31 -3.51 10.23
C GLU A 13 4.47 -4.43 10.60
N GLY A 14 5.58 -3.83 11.01
CA GLY A 14 6.77 -4.57 11.37
C GLY A 14 7.77 -3.71 12.12
N SER A 15 8.59 -4.36 12.94
CA SER A 15 9.63 -3.69 13.75
C SER A 15 10.89 -3.37 12.95
N SER A 16 11.02 -3.92 11.74
CA SER A 16 12.15 -3.69 10.84
C SER A 16 11.75 -3.79 9.38
N ILE A 17 12.56 -3.22 8.48
CA ILE A 17 12.39 -3.34 7.03
C ILE A 17 12.49 -4.80 6.56
N HIS A 18 13.32 -5.61 7.22
CA HIS A 18 13.42 -7.03 6.90
C HIS A 18 12.10 -7.76 7.18
N ASP A 19 11.51 -7.54 8.37
CA ASP A 19 10.21 -8.10 8.74
C ASP A 19 9.11 -7.65 7.77
N LEU A 20 9.06 -6.35 7.43
CA LEU A 20 8.14 -5.81 6.43
C LEU A 20 8.31 -6.46 5.05
N ASN A 21 9.56 -6.66 4.60
CA ASN A 21 9.82 -7.33 3.33
C ASN A 21 9.32 -8.76 3.34
N VAL A 22 9.57 -9.52 4.40
CA VAL A 22 9.08 -10.91 4.51
C VAL A 22 7.56 -10.94 4.45
N LYS A 23 6.89 -10.12 5.28
CA LYS A 23 5.42 -10.06 5.33
C LYS A 23 4.80 -9.61 4.01
N LEU A 24 5.31 -8.55 3.39
CA LEU A 24 4.78 -8.05 2.11
C LEU A 24 5.01 -9.03 0.96
N ASN A 25 6.12 -9.77 0.93
CA ASN A 25 6.34 -10.77 -0.12
C ASN A 25 5.43 -11.99 0.05
N LEU A 26 5.14 -12.42 1.29
CA LEU A 26 4.14 -13.47 1.54
C LEU A 26 2.76 -13.04 1.03
N VAL A 27 2.33 -11.83 1.41
CA VAL A 27 1.08 -11.24 0.92
C VAL A 27 1.05 -11.12 -0.60
N ALA A 28 2.14 -10.67 -1.23
CA ALA A 28 2.22 -10.53 -2.68
C ALA A 28 2.14 -11.88 -3.39
N GLN A 29 2.69 -12.95 -2.80
CA GLN A 29 2.58 -14.30 -3.31
C GLN A 29 1.13 -14.83 -3.23
N ASP A 30 0.48 -14.61 -2.09
CA ASP A 30 -0.94 -14.99 -1.90
C ASP A 30 -1.84 -14.23 -2.88
N LEU A 31 -1.60 -12.92 -3.05
CA LEU A 31 -2.34 -12.08 -4.01
C LEU A 31 -2.11 -12.53 -5.45
N SER A 32 -0.88 -12.86 -5.82
CA SER A 32 -0.53 -13.41 -7.14
C SER A 32 -1.29 -14.71 -7.42
N THR A 33 -1.29 -15.62 -6.44
CA THR A 33 -2.01 -16.90 -6.53
C THR A 33 -3.52 -16.69 -6.68
N TRP A 34 -4.09 -15.83 -5.83
CA TRP A 34 -5.53 -15.56 -5.83
C TRP A 34 -5.98 -14.87 -7.13
N THR A 35 -5.23 -13.88 -7.62
CA THR A 35 -5.55 -13.21 -8.89
C THR A 35 -5.47 -14.18 -10.07
N GLN A 36 -4.48 -15.06 -10.09
CA GLN A 36 -4.37 -16.10 -11.13
C GLN A 36 -5.55 -17.08 -11.10
N GLN A 37 -5.95 -17.57 -9.92
CA GLN A 37 -7.10 -18.47 -9.76
C GLN A 37 -8.41 -17.83 -10.25
N ASN A 38 -8.54 -16.52 -10.07
CA ASN A 38 -9.70 -15.74 -10.49
C ASN A 38 -9.56 -15.14 -11.90
N ARG A 39 -8.53 -15.54 -12.67
CA ARG A 39 -8.28 -15.08 -14.04
C ARG A 39 -8.13 -13.56 -14.17
N MET A 40 -7.57 -12.92 -13.14
CA MET A 40 -7.24 -11.51 -13.10
C MET A 40 -5.73 -11.29 -13.26
N VAL A 41 -5.36 -10.10 -13.73
CA VAL A 41 -3.95 -9.71 -13.90
C VAL A 41 -3.72 -8.39 -13.18
N THR A 42 -2.84 -8.41 -12.18
CA THR A 42 -2.42 -7.18 -11.50
C THR A 42 -1.43 -6.40 -12.35
N ASN A 43 -1.67 -5.10 -12.52
CA ASN A 43 -0.77 -4.21 -13.25
C ASN A 43 0.39 -3.74 -12.34
N THR A 44 1.49 -4.49 -12.35
CA THR A 44 2.69 -4.22 -11.53
C THR A 44 3.36 -2.88 -11.84
N LEU A 45 3.11 -2.29 -13.02
CA LEU A 45 3.61 -0.95 -13.36
C LEU A 45 2.83 0.15 -12.62
N LYS A 46 1.56 -0.09 -12.28
CA LYS A 46 0.72 0.83 -11.51
C LYS A 46 0.78 0.54 -10.01
N THR A 47 0.95 -0.71 -9.61
CA THR A 47 1.11 -1.09 -8.19
C THR A 47 2.41 -0.51 -7.61
N LYS A 48 2.33 0.02 -6.38
CA LYS A 48 3.46 0.60 -5.64
C LYS A 48 3.52 0.06 -4.23
N THR A 49 4.73 0.02 -3.67
CA THR A 49 4.92 -0.16 -2.23
C THR A 49 5.13 1.19 -1.57
N MET A 50 4.54 1.34 -0.39
CA MET A 50 4.69 2.55 0.41
C MET A 50 5.33 2.19 1.74
N LEU A 51 6.41 2.88 2.11
CA LEU A 51 6.95 2.81 3.45
C LEU A 51 6.51 4.06 4.21
N ILE A 52 5.71 3.86 5.25
CA ILE A 52 5.22 4.90 6.15
C ILE A 52 5.95 4.74 7.48
N HIS A 53 6.50 5.82 8.00
CA HIS A 53 7.23 5.83 9.26
C HIS A 53 6.99 7.14 10.00
N SER A 54 7.10 7.11 11.34
CA SER A 54 7.15 8.34 12.11
C SER A 54 8.45 9.11 11.82
N PRO A 55 8.53 10.41 12.11
CA PRO A 55 9.74 11.20 11.86
C PRO A 55 10.94 10.70 12.65
N GLN A 56 10.68 10.15 13.84
CA GLN A 56 11.69 9.57 14.71
C GLN A 56 12.26 8.27 14.13
N GLN A 57 11.45 7.49 13.41
CA GLN A 57 11.84 6.24 12.76
C GLN A 57 12.57 6.48 11.43
N LEU A 58 12.28 7.57 10.71
CA LEU A 58 12.91 7.93 9.43
C LEU A 58 14.44 7.96 9.50
N LYS A 59 14.99 8.48 10.59
CA LYS A 59 16.45 8.56 10.80
C LYS A 59 17.10 7.17 10.85
N ASN A 60 16.38 6.17 11.35
CA ASN A 60 16.87 4.80 11.50
C ASN A 60 16.60 3.91 10.27
N THR A 61 15.75 4.36 9.35
CA THR A 61 15.40 3.67 8.09
C THR A 61 16.02 4.33 6.86
N SER A 62 16.76 5.43 7.05
CA SER A 62 17.49 6.13 5.98
C SER A 62 18.41 5.16 5.23
N GLY A 63 18.17 5.02 3.92
CA GLY A 63 18.93 4.12 3.04
C GLY A 63 18.41 2.68 2.97
N ARG A 64 17.28 2.34 3.62
CA ARG A 64 16.68 1.00 3.55
C ARG A 64 15.40 1.02 2.72
N SER A 65 15.35 0.17 1.70
CA SER A 65 14.22 0.07 0.77
C SER A 65 13.39 -1.20 1.01
N LEU A 66 12.10 -1.10 0.68
CA LEU A 66 11.25 -2.28 0.53
C LEU A 66 11.58 -2.93 -0.82
N SER A 67 11.70 -4.26 -0.82
CA SER A 67 11.92 -5.08 -2.01
C SER A 67 10.81 -6.12 -2.07
N VAL A 68 9.69 -5.73 -2.66
CA VAL A 68 8.50 -6.59 -2.79
C VAL A 68 8.35 -7.00 -4.24
N THR A 69 8.17 -8.31 -4.46
CA THR A 69 7.97 -8.88 -5.77
C THR A 69 6.52 -9.33 -5.93
N LEU A 70 5.87 -8.89 -7.00
CA LEU A 70 4.52 -9.32 -7.37
C LEU A 70 4.53 -9.77 -8.83
N ASN A 71 3.97 -10.95 -9.12
CA ASN A 71 3.96 -11.53 -10.46
C ASN A 71 5.36 -11.54 -11.12
N GLY A 72 6.41 -11.83 -10.33
CA GLY A 72 7.81 -11.85 -10.78
C GLY A 72 8.46 -10.48 -11.00
N ASN A 73 7.75 -9.37 -10.76
CA ASN A 73 8.27 -8.02 -10.94
C ASN A 73 8.49 -7.34 -9.59
N ILE A 74 9.62 -6.65 -9.44
CA ILE A 74 9.89 -5.80 -8.27
C ILE A 74 9.00 -4.56 -8.36
N LEU A 75 8.21 -4.32 -7.32
CA LEU A 75 7.33 -3.15 -7.24
C LEU A 75 8.15 -1.88 -6.94
N ALA A 76 7.79 -0.80 -7.63
CA ALA A 76 8.41 0.49 -7.35
C ALA A 76 8.00 1.01 -5.96
N GLN A 77 8.98 1.47 -5.19
CA GLN A 77 8.77 2.02 -3.86
C GLN A 77 8.51 3.53 -3.91
N ARG A 78 7.65 3.99 -3.00
CA ARG A 78 7.54 5.37 -2.55
C ARG A 78 7.78 5.43 -1.03
N ILE A 79 8.57 6.40 -0.59
CA ILE A 79 8.89 6.59 0.82
C ILE A 79 8.18 7.87 1.24
N TYR A 80 7.35 7.79 2.28
CA TYR A 80 6.73 8.98 2.86
C TYR A 80 7.17 9.12 4.31
N ALA A 81 7.79 10.26 4.59
CA ALA A 81 7.94 10.74 5.94
C ALA A 81 6.61 11.30 6.40
N ALA A 82 5.92 10.53 7.23
CA ALA A 82 4.78 11.07 7.92
C ALA A 82 5.32 12.03 9.00
N GLU A 83 5.50 13.32 8.69
CA GLU A 83 5.59 14.40 9.71
C GLU A 83 4.28 14.57 10.50
N PHE A 84 3.41 13.59 10.41
CA PHE A 84 2.00 13.78 10.21
C PHE A 84 1.34 12.50 10.73
N GLY A 85 0.38 12.63 11.61
CA GLY A 85 -0.31 11.48 12.20
C GLY A 85 -0.97 10.59 11.14
N PRO A 86 -1.54 9.45 11.52
CA PRO A 86 -2.24 8.56 10.58
C PRO A 86 -3.21 9.30 9.64
N GLN A 87 -3.95 10.28 10.19
CA GLN A 87 -4.91 11.14 9.47
C GLN A 87 -4.29 12.08 8.42
N GLU A 88 -3.01 12.41 8.56
CA GLU A 88 -2.31 13.34 7.67
C GLU A 88 -1.46 12.60 6.63
N ALA A 89 -0.98 11.39 6.94
CA ALA A 89 -0.49 10.44 5.93
C ALA A 89 -1.62 10.05 4.96
N GLU A 90 -2.82 9.87 5.50
CA GLU A 90 -4.07 9.68 4.78
C GLU A 90 -4.47 10.91 3.95
N LYS A 91 -4.28 12.12 4.48
CA LYS A 91 -4.43 13.37 3.73
C LYS A 91 -3.39 13.52 2.61
N ALA A 92 -2.15 13.07 2.82
CA ALA A 92 -1.10 13.08 1.79
C ALA A 92 -1.40 12.08 0.66
N LEU A 93 -1.85 10.87 1.01
CA LEU A 93 -2.48 9.91 0.08
C LEU A 93 -3.57 10.62 -0.71
N ASN A 94 -4.53 11.27 -0.03
CA ASN A 94 -5.62 11.99 -0.66
C ASN A 94 -5.18 13.24 -1.47
N THR A 95 -4.02 13.85 -1.24
CA THR A 95 -3.62 15.08 -1.95
C THR A 95 -3.00 14.79 -3.32
N GLU A 96 -2.33 13.64 -3.46
CA GLU A 96 -1.79 13.15 -4.74
C GLU A 96 -2.73 12.16 -5.46
N MET A 97 -3.76 11.68 -4.78
CA MET A 97 -4.81 10.83 -5.36
C MET A 97 -5.70 11.60 -6.35
N THR A 98 -5.91 10.98 -7.50
CA THR A 98 -6.89 11.40 -8.49
C THR A 98 -8.31 11.39 -7.89
N LYS A 99 -9.24 12.09 -8.53
CA LYS A 99 -10.61 12.27 -8.01
C LYS A 99 -11.34 10.94 -7.77
N GLU A 100 -11.02 9.90 -8.55
CA GLU A 100 -11.57 8.55 -8.43
C GLU A 100 -11.03 7.81 -7.18
N GLU A 101 -9.75 7.97 -6.85
CA GLU A 101 -9.14 7.36 -5.67
C GLU A 101 -9.69 7.97 -4.37
N LYS A 102 -10.01 9.27 -4.37
CA LYS A 102 -10.64 9.98 -3.22
C LYS A 102 -12.03 9.45 -2.87
N ASP A 103 -12.81 9.06 -3.87
CA ASP A 103 -14.17 8.56 -3.67
C ASP A 103 -14.17 7.16 -3.01
N ILE A 104 -13.11 6.35 -3.23
CA ILE A 104 -12.94 5.04 -2.59
C ILE A 104 -12.63 5.19 -1.10
N TYR A 105 -11.83 6.18 -0.73
CA TYR A 105 -11.43 6.41 0.66
C TYR A 105 -12.62 6.83 1.56
N SER A 106 -13.45 7.76 1.07
CA SER A 106 -14.63 8.26 1.81
C SER A 106 -15.72 7.21 2.08
N HIS A 107 -15.76 6.12 1.30
CA HIS A 107 -16.74 5.04 1.47
C HIS A 107 -16.33 3.98 2.51
N GLN A 108 -15.09 4.00 3.01
CA GLN A 108 -14.65 3.07 4.07
C GLN A 108 -14.96 3.57 5.48
N GLU A 109 -15.00 4.89 5.72
CA GLU A 109 -15.31 5.46 7.05
C GLU A 109 -16.80 5.29 7.45
N THR A 110 -17.71 5.09 6.50
CA THR A 110 -19.15 4.90 6.80
C THR A 110 -19.51 3.49 7.30
N LYS A 111 -18.54 2.56 7.38
CA LYS A 111 -18.77 1.19 7.87
C LYS A 111 -18.22 0.92 9.28
N THR A 112 -17.73 1.93 10.00
CA THR A 112 -17.34 1.80 11.41
C THR A 112 -18.09 2.82 12.27
N SER A 113 -19.40 2.65 12.34
CA SER A 113 -20.23 3.16 13.44
C SER A 113 -21.40 2.21 13.64
N ALA A 114 -21.17 1.24 14.52
CA ALA A 114 -22.19 0.47 15.23
C ALA A 114 -21.77 0.45 16.70
#